data_AF-A0A820JTB7-F1
#
_entry.id   AF-A0A820JTB7-F1
#
_cell.length_a   1.000
_cell.length_b   1.000
_cell.length_c   1.000
_cell.angle_alpha   90.00
_cell.angle_beta   90.00
_cell.angle_gamma   90.00
#
_symmetry.space_group_name_H-M   'P 1'
#
loop_
_entity.id
_entity.type
_entity.pdbx_description
1 polymer ?
#
loop_
_entity_poly.entity_id
_entity_poly.type
_entity_poly.pdbx_seq_one_letter_code
_entity_poly.pdbx_strand_id
1 'polypeptide(L)'
;MSSIKFKKILSCSSEDEIHCAENLFKSKKWLSSTGTDDRIICIIEFEKPSLINSLDIGNNGSAFIELFVSNSDDDDDWTILLPSTILMTPKESRSNTNCLQIKN
;
A
#
# COMPACT_ATOMS: atom_id res chain seq x y z
N MET A 1 5.82 15.32 -14.10
CA MET A 1 6.74 14.56 -13.22
C MET A 1 6.72 13.11 -13.65
N SER A 2 7.85 12.39 -13.60
CA SER A 2 7.90 10.98 -13.98
C SER A 2 7.45 10.11 -12.82
N SER A 3 6.43 9.28 -13.00
CA SER A 3 6.05 8.27 -12.00
C SER A 3 7.13 7.20 -11.91
N ILE A 4 7.42 6.76 -10.68
CA ILE A 4 8.29 5.61 -10.43
C ILE A 4 7.63 4.36 -11.01
N LYS A 5 8.42 3.49 -11.65
CA LYS A 5 7.95 2.25 -12.25
C LYS A 5 8.18 1.08 -11.30
N PHE A 6 7.14 0.29 -11.11
CA PHE A 6 7.18 -0.93 -10.32
C PHE A 6 7.54 -2.12 -11.21
N LYS A 7 8.42 -2.98 -10.70
CA LYS A 7 8.91 -4.17 -11.41
C LYS A 7 8.06 -5.39 -11.12
N LYS A 8 7.90 -5.72 -9.83
CA LYS A 8 7.09 -6.86 -9.37
C LYS A 8 6.74 -6.74 -7.89
N ILE A 9 5.74 -7.51 -7.47
CA ILE A 9 5.45 -7.75 -6.06
C ILE A 9 6.46 -8.80 -5.57
N LEU A 10 7.21 -8.49 -4.51
CA LEU A 10 8.14 -9.44 -3.89
C LEU A 10 7.41 -10.34 -2.89
N SER A 11 6.53 -9.74 -2.11
CA SER A 11 5.76 -10.44 -1.08
C SER A 11 4.44 -9.73 -0.85
N CYS A 12 3.41 -10.50 -0.51
CA CYS A 12 2.10 -10.02 -0.11
C CYS A 12 1.59 -10.92 1.01
N SER A 13 1.14 -10.33 2.12
CA SER A 13 0.69 -11.10 3.27
C SER A 13 -0.71 -11.71 3.08
N SER A 14 -1.58 -11.04 2.31
CA SER A 14 -2.96 -11.47 2.05
C SER A 14 -3.48 -10.73 0.81
N GLU A 15 -4.12 -11.45 -0.10
CA GLU A 15 -4.70 -10.87 -1.30
C GLU A 15 -5.93 -11.64 -1.79
N ASP A 16 -6.90 -10.90 -2.31
CA ASP A 16 -8.10 -11.44 -2.96
C ASP A 16 -7.78 -11.98 -4.37
N GLU A 17 -8.57 -12.96 -4.83
CA GLU A 17 -8.39 -13.61 -6.14
C GLU A 17 -8.55 -12.62 -7.32
N ILE A 18 -9.45 -11.64 -7.20
CA ILE A 18 -9.73 -10.64 -8.23
C ILE A 18 -8.98 -9.34 -7.93
N HIS A 19 -8.95 -8.95 -6.67
CA HIS A 19 -8.35 -7.72 -6.16
C HIS A 19 -6.94 -7.97 -5.57
N CYS A 20 -6.07 -8.60 -6.35
CA CYS A 20 -4.71 -8.97 -5.94
C CYS A 20 -3.74 -7.77 -5.86
N ALA A 21 -2.56 -7.96 -5.25
CA ALA A 21 -1.58 -6.89 -5.05
C ALA A 21 -1.03 -6.31 -6.36
N GLU A 22 -0.92 -7.11 -7.43
CA GLU A 22 -0.47 -6.64 -8.75
C GLU A 22 -1.37 -5.54 -9.34
N ASN A 23 -2.62 -5.43 -8.88
CA ASN A 23 -3.52 -4.37 -9.31
C ASN A 23 -3.02 -2.96 -8.94
N LEU A 24 -2.15 -2.84 -7.94
CA LEU A 24 -1.50 -1.57 -7.58
C LEU A 24 -0.73 -0.96 -8.76
N PHE A 25 -0.18 -1.80 -9.66
CA PHE A 25 0.58 -1.33 -10.83
C PHE A 25 -0.32 -0.70 -11.89
N LYS A 26 -1.61 -1.03 -11.85
CA LYS A 26 -2.65 -0.58 -12.79
C LYS A 26 -3.58 0.44 -12.15
N SER A 27 -3.21 1.01 -10.99
CA SER A 27 -4.06 1.91 -10.20
C SER A 27 -5.45 1.33 -9.91
N LYS A 28 -5.52 0.02 -9.67
CA LYS A 28 -6.73 -0.71 -9.30
C LYS A 28 -6.70 -1.11 -7.82
N LYS A 29 -7.82 -1.63 -7.32
CA LYS A 29 -7.99 -2.02 -5.92
C LYS A 29 -7.15 -3.27 -5.58
N TRP A 30 -6.54 -3.22 -4.41
CA TRP A 30 -5.99 -4.37 -3.70
C TRP A 30 -6.80 -4.58 -2.42
N LEU A 31 -7.22 -5.82 -2.17
CA LEU A 31 -7.99 -6.22 -1.00
C LEU A 31 -7.36 -7.47 -0.36
N SER A 32 -7.59 -7.63 0.94
CA SER A 32 -7.28 -8.87 1.67
C SER A 32 -8.13 -10.04 1.18
N SER A 33 -7.60 -11.26 1.29
CA SER A 33 -8.32 -12.50 0.99
C SER A 33 -9.56 -12.74 1.86
N THR A 34 -9.49 -12.40 3.16
CA THR A 34 -10.54 -12.73 4.14
C THR A 34 -11.53 -11.57 4.37
N GLY A 35 -11.09 -10.33 4.13
CA GLY A 35 -11.83 -9.12 4.50
C GLY A 35 -11.83 -8.81 6.00
N THR A 36 -11.14 -9.62 6.82
CA THR A 36 -11.12 -9.49 8.28
C THR A 36 -9.70 -9.33 8.84
N ASP A 37 -8.70 -9.22 7.98
CA ASP A 37 -7.31 -9.05 8.40
C ASP A 37 -7.12 -7.67 9.06
N ASP A 38 -6.58 -7.64 10.27
CA ASP A 38 -6.29 -6.40 11.01
C ASP A 38 -5.22 -5.54 10.30
N ARG A 39 -4.31 -6.20 9.57
CA ARG A 39 -3.23 -5.58 8.79
C ARG A 39 -2.88 -6.47 7.61
N ILE A 40 -2.66 -5.83 6.46
CA ILE A 40 -2.06 -6.46 5.28
C ILE A 40 -0.82 -5.68 4.86
N ILE A 41 0.16 -6.39 4.31
CA ILE A 41 1.46 -5.84 3.92
C ILE A 41 1.79 -6.33 2.51
N CYS A 42 2.31 -5.43 1.69
CA CYS A 42 2.81 -5.74 0.36
C CYS A 42 4.18 -5.08 0.17
N ILE A 43 5.12 -5.84 -0.38
CA ILE A 43 6.47 -5.39 -0.69
C ILE A 43 6.60 -5.30 -2.21
N ILE A 44 6.98 -4.12 -2.71
CA ILE A 44 7.05 -3.81 -4.13
C ILE A 44 8.48 -3.48 -4.52
N GLU A 45 9.02 -4.18 -5.52
CA GLU A 45 10.31 -3.86 -6.11
C GLU A 45 10.14 -2.77 -7.18
N PHE A 46 10.99 -1.74 -7.17
CA PHE A 46 11.05 -0.75 -8.25
C PHE A 46 11.91 -1.27 -9.42
N GLU A 47 11.66 -0.80 -10.64
CA GLU A 47 12.49 -1.17 -11.80
C GLU A 47 13.96 -0.76 -11.63
N LYS A 48 14.20 0.31 -10.88
CA LYS A 48 15.51 0.82 -10.52
C LYS A 48 15.44 1.62 -9.21
N PRO A 49 16.56 1.75 -8.48
CA PRO A 49 16.65 2.67 -7.36
C PRO A 49 16.19 4.07 -7.77
N SER A 50 15.25 4.63 -7.02
CA SER A 50 14.56 5.88 -7.37
C SER A 50 14.34 6.73 -6.14
N LEU A 51 14.50 8.04 -6.27
CA LEU A 51 14.12 8.99 -5.23
C LEU A 51 12.60 9.19 -5.25
N ILE A 52 11.96 9.08 -4.09
CA ILE A 52 10.52 9.32 -3.93
C ILE A 52 10.32 10.78 -3.50
N ASN A 53 9.70 11.57 -4.37
CA ASN A 53 9.45 13.00 -4.13
C ASN A 53 8.02 13.30 -3.69
N SER A 54 7.07 12.46 -4.08
CA SER A 54 5.65 12.60 -3.77
C SER A 54 5.01 11.22 -3.72
N LEU A 55 3.88 11.12 -3.01
CA LEU A 55 3.14 9.88 -2.82
C LEU A 55 1.66 10.17 -3.06
N ASP A 56 1.05 9.43 -3.97
CA ASP A 56 -0.40 9.47 -4.21
C ASP A 56 -1.01 8.16 -3.69
N ILE A 57 -1.84 8.24 -2.65
CA ILE A 57 -2.40 7.06 -1.98
C ILE A 57 -3.92 7.11 -2.07
N GLY A 58 -4.49 6.15 -2.82
CA GLY A 58 -5.93 5.91 -2.89
C GLY A 58 -6.37 4.91 -1.83
N ASN A 59 -7.18 5.35 -0.87
CA ASN A 59 -7.74 4.48 0.13
C ASN A 59 -8.92 3.68 -0.42
N ASN A 60 -9.09 2.45 0.07
CA ASN A 60 -10.26 1.60 -0.21
C ASN A 60 -10.61 0.74 1.00
N GLY A 61 -10.80 1.37 2.17
CA GLY A 61 -11.26 0.69 3.39
C GLY A 61 -10.27 0.67 4.56
N SER A 62 -9.02 1.10 4.34
CA SER A 62 -7.98 1.07 5.38
C SER A 62 -8.09 2.27 6.32
N ALA A 63 -8.14 2.01 7.64
CA ALA A 63 -8.11 3.06 8.66
C ALA A 63 -6.76 3.78 8.73
N PHE A 64 -5.67 3.03 8.62
CA PHE A 64 -4.30 3.52 8.70
C PHE A 64 -3.47 3.03 7.52
N ILE A 65 -2.44 3.79 7.16
CA ILE A 65 -1.39 3.34 6.25
C ILE A 65 0.00 3.73 6.79
N GLU A 66 0.97 2.88 6.53
CA GLU A 66 2.39 3.08 6.79
C GLU A 66 3.17 2.75 5.52
N LEU A 67 4.23 3.50 5.22
CA LEU A 67 5.13 3.17 4.14
C LEU A 67 6.57 3.15 4.63
N PHE A 68 7.25 2.08 4.27
CA PHE A 68 8.64 1.84 4.53
C PHE A 68 9.38 1.72 3.20
N VAL A 69 10.66 2.10 3.20
CA VAL A 69 11.54 1.98 2.04
C VAL A 69 12.85 1.35 2.46
N SER A 70 13.42 0.56 1.56
CA SER A 70 14.78 0.04 1.66
C SER A 70 15.48 0.24 0.33
N ASN A 71 16.79 0.43 0.37
CA ASN A 71 17.66 0.36 -0.80
C ASN A 71 18.59 -0.86 -0.76
N SER A 72 18.44 -1.71 0.26
CA SER A 72 19.20 -2.93 0.44
C SER A 72 18.34 -4.14 0.06
N ASP A 73 19.00 -5.26 -0.22
CA ASP A 73 18.34 -6.56 -0.33
C ASP A 73 18.16 -7.23 1.04
N ASP A 74 18.54 -6.55 2.14
CA ASP A 74 18.42 -7.06 3.50
C ASP A 74 17.02 -6.80 4.05
N ASP A 75 16.33 -7.87 4.47
CA ASP A 75 14.94 -7.83 4.94
C ASP A 75 14.72 -6.98 6.21
N ASP A 76 15.77 -6.59 6.92
CA ASP A 76 15.71 -5.86 8.19
C ASP A 76 16.04 -4.36 8.06
N ASP A 77 16.53 -3.89 6.91
CA ASP A 77 16.94 -2.49 6.73
C ASP A 77 15.83 -1.64 6.10
N TRP A 78 14.77 -1.38 6.86
CA TRP A 78 13.64 -0.56 6.44
C TRP A 78 13.62 0.79 7.15
N THR A 79 13.51 1.86 6.37
CA THR A 79 13.32 3.22 6.88
C THR A 79 11.87 3.66 6.68
N ILE A 80 11.29 4.34 7.67
CA ILE A 80 9.94 4.92 7.57
C ILE A 80 9.97 6.08 6.57
N LEU A 81 9.22 5.96 5.48
CA LEU A 81 8.96 7.05 4.54
C LEU A 81 7.69 7.82 4.92
N LEU A 82 6.63 7.09 5.28
CA LEU A 82 5.38 7.65 5.75
C LEU A 82 5.03 6.99 7.10
N PRO A 83 5.04 7.74 8.21
CA PRO A 83 4.61 7.21 9.51
C PRO A 83 3.12 6.87 9.47
N SER A 84 2.65 6.14 10.48
CA SER A 84 1.24 5.75 10.61
C SER A 84 0.31 6.92 10.40
N THR A 85 -0.38 6.90 9.27
CA THR A 85 -1.23 8.00 8.79
C THR A 85 -2.67 7.52 8.74
N ILE A 86 -3.54 8.24 9.47
CA ILE A 86 -4.98 7.97 9.48
C ILE A 86 -5.58 8.36 8.14
N LEU A 87 -6.17 7.41 7.42
CA LEU A 87 -6.93 7.65 6.19
C LEU A 87 -8.44 7.62 6.43
N MET A 88 -8.91 6.97 7.50
CA MET A 88 -10.29 7.06 7.97
C MET A 88 -10.36 6.65 9.44
N THR A 89 -11.43 6.99 10.14
CA THR A 89 -11.61 6.51 11.50
C THR A 89 -11.84 4.99 11.52
N PRO A 90 -11.46 4.27 12.60
CA PRO A 90 -11.75 2.84 12.72
C PRO A 90 -13.25 2.52 12.62
N LYS A 91 -14.12 3.45 13.01
CA LYS A 91 -15.57 3.33 12.88
C LYS A 91 -15.98 3.36 11.40
N GLU A 92 -15.48 4.31 10.62
CA GLU A 92 -15.77 4.42 9.18
C GLU A 92 -15.28 3.19 8.42
N SER A 93 -14.08 2.69 8.73
CA SER A 93 -13.50 1.47 8.15
C SER A 93 -14.38 0.25 8.38
N ARG A 94 -14.76 -0.02 9.63
CA ARG A 94 -15.65 -1.16 9.95
C ARG A 94 -17.06 -1.02 9.35
N SER A 95 -17.50 0.21 9.13
CA SER A 95 -18.84 0.49 8.57
C SER A 95 -18.84 0.54 7.04
N ASN A 96 -17.68 0.43 6.39
CA ASN A 96 -17.49 0.63 4.95
C ASN A 96 -18.11 1.96 4.44
N THR A 97 -17.98 3.03 5.24
CA THR A 97 -18.43 4.37 4.87
C THR A 97 -17.22 5.26 4.59
N ASN A 98 -17.32 6.16 3.60
CA ASN A 98 -16.24 7.12 3.28
C ASN A 98 -14.90 6.46 2.86
N CYS A 99 -14.99 5.31 2.18
CA CYS A 99 -13.80 4.48 1.95
C CYS A 99 -12.81 5.02 0.91
N LEU A 100 -13.22 5.98 0.07
CA LEU A 100 -12.48 6.45 -1.11
C LEU A 100 -11.84 7.82 -0.85
N GLN A 101 -10.99 7.91 0.18
CA GLN A 101 -10.18 9.12 0.41
C GLN A 101 -8.86 9.05 -0.36
N ILE A 102 -8.48 10.18 -0.96
CA ILE A 102 -7.18 10.37 -1.61
C ILE A 102 -6.36 11.32 -0.74
N LYS A 103 -5.11 10.94 -0.43
CA LYS A 103 -4.12 11.85 0.15
C LYS A 103 -3.02 12.12 -0.88
N ASN A 104 -2.73 13.41 -1.05
CA ASN A 104 -1.66 13.95 -1.88
C ASN A 104 -0.57 14.54 -0.98
#